data_AF-A0A3M0WEE2-F1
#
_entry.id   AF-A0A3M0WEE2-F1
#
_cell.length_a   1.000
_cell.length_b   1.000
_cell.length_c   1.000
_cell.angle_alpha   90.00
_cell.angle_beta   90.00
_cell.angle_gamma   90.00
#
_symmetry.space_group_name_H-M   'P 1'
#
loop_
_entity.id
_entity.type
_entity.pdbx_description
1 polymer ?
#
loop_
_entity_poly.entity_id
_entity_poly.type
_entity_poly.pdbx_seq_one_letter_code
_entity_poly.pdbx_strand_id
1 'polypeptide(L)'
;ERLKKFVKAGRLGPFANAYWGNKSYKLTPEQNLVAVSHYLDALQIQREMAKLMAIFGGKNPHPQSLVVGGVTCVQDIKNPARLGQFGDLLALSREFIYRAYLPDILMAGTVYAEEALAGIGRGLGNYMAYGDFRMDDNPWYQGKTLFPRGLVLNMDLSKVYDVEQSKITEDVTHSWYEYQGTDKPLHPWEGQTNPKYTGFKEDGTLNTNGKYSWIKSPIYDDKRVEVGPLARMIVGYAKGDERIKHYVDWLLKSGNFPAKVLFSTVGRTAARAIETALMVDVMEEWLTELSKNVATGDLSTWTEYDFEKITKGKELKGYGMTEAPRGALGHWIRIKDGKVANYQAVVPSTWNGAPRDYKNRMGAYEASLIGTTLSNPDQPLEILKTIHSFDPCIACAVHVIDTKGKELGVYKVEPVGGACFI
;
A
#
# COMPACT_ATOMS: atom_id res chain seq x y z
N GLU A 1 4.34 -30.26 -17.57
CA GLU A 1 5.10 -31.27 -16.79
C GLU A 1 5.35 -30.98 -15.31
N ARG A 2 6.07 -29.91 -14.92
CA ARG A 2 6.40 -29.64 -13.49
C ARG A 2 5.16 -29.61 -12.59
N LEU A 3 4.13 -28.84 -12.95
CA LEU A 3 2.86 -28.76 -12.21
C LEU A 3 2.15 -30.12 -12.13
N LYS A 4 2.13 -30.88 -13.23
CA LYS A 4 1.50 -32.21 -13.29
C LYS A 4 2.16 -33.17 -12.29
N LYS A 5 3.49 -33.18 -12.20
CA LYS A 5 4.23 -33.97 -11.19
C LYS A 5 3.90 -33.52 -9.76
N PHE A 6 3.86 -32.20 -9.52
CA PHE A 6 3.51 -31.64 -8.22
C PHE A 6 2.09 -32.05 -7.77
N VAL A 7 1.10 -31.91 -8.65
CA VAL A 7 -0.29 -32.31 -8.37
C VAL A 7 -0.41 -33.82 -8.13
N LYS A 8 0.25 -34.64 -8.97
CA LYS A 8 0.25 -36.11 -8.81
C LYS A 8 0.85 -36.58 -7.49
N ALA A 9 1.72 -35.79 -6.87
CA ALA A 9 2.30 -36.13 -5.57
C ALA A 9 1.30 -35.99 -4.40
N GLY A 10 0.08 -35.49 -4.65
CA GLY A 10 -1.02 -35.39 -3.67
C GLY A 10 -0.83 -34.32 -2.60
N ARG A 11 0.32 -33.63 -2.58
CA ARG A 11 0.68 -32.61 -1.59
C ARG A 11 0.60 -31.22 -2.23
N LEU A 12 -0.62 -30.72 -2.40
CA LEU A 12 -0.89 -29.48 -3.14
C LEU A 12 -0.39 -28.21 -2.43
N GLY A 13 -0.02 -28.30 -1.16
CA GLY A 13 0.55 -27.19 -0.38
C GLY A 13 -0.34 -25.94 -0.46
N PRO A 14 0.19 -24.78 -0.90
CA PRO A 14 -0.58 -23.54 -0.97
C PRO A 14 -1.78 -23.61 -1.94
N PHE A 15 -1.82 -24.58 -2.85
CA PHE A 15 -2.91 -24.74 -3.83
C PHE A 15 -4.05 -25.63 -3.32
N ALA A 16 -3.93 -26.24 -2.13
CA ALA A 16 -4.91 -27.18 -1.59
C ALA A 16 -6.27 -26.53 -1.28
N ASN A 17 -6.26 -25.28 -0.81
CA ASN A 17 -7.45 -24.55 -0.36
C ASN A 17 -7.94 -23.50 -1.37
N ALA A 18 -7.54 -23.63 -2.65
CA ALA A 18 -8.02 -22.74 -3.70
C ALA A 18 -9.35 -23.22 -4.28
N TYR A 19 -10.13 -22.29 -4.85
CA TYR A 19 -11.50 -22.54 -5.33
C TYR A 19 -11.53 -23.06 -6.77
N TRP A 20 -10.65 -24.01 -7.12
CA TRP A 20 -10.52 -24.51 -8.49
C TRP A 20 -11.87 -25.00 -9.05
N GLY A 21 -12.20 -24.58 -10.27
CA GLY A 21 -13.49 -24.88 -10.91
C GLY A 21 -14.62 -23.91 -10.57
N ASN A 22 -14.39 -22.91 -9.70
CA ASN A 22 -15.35 -21.83 -9.47
C ASN A 22 -15.62 -21.04 -10.78
N LYS A 23 -16.89 -20.72 -11.05
CA LYS A 23 -17.35 -20.05 -12.28
C LYS A 23 -16.76 -18.65 -12.47
N SER A 24 -16.28 -18.03 -11.41
CA SER A 24 -15.63 -16.73 -11.45
C SER A 24 -14.17 -16.80 -11.90
N TYR A 25 -13.58 -17.98 -12.12
CA TYR A 25 -12.34 -18.13 -12.89
C TYR A 25 -12.66 -18.11 -14.38
N LYS A 26 -12.24 -17.04 -15.06
CA LYS A 26 -12.60 -16.78 -16.47
C LYS A 26 -11.46 -16.95 -17.48
N LEU A 27 -10.23 -17.18 -17.01
CA LEU A 27 -9.08 -17.41 -17.90
C LEU A 27 -9.19 -18.78 -18.59
N THR A 28 -8.76 -18.88 -19.85
CA THR A 28 -8.64 -20.17 -20.55
C THR A 28 -7.52 -21.03 -19.96
N PRO A 29 -7.49 -22.35 -20.22
CA PRO A 29 -6.38 -23.20 -19.77
C PRO A 29 -4.99 -22.71 -20.20
N GLU A 30 -4.87 -22.17 -21.41
CA GLU A 30 -3.62 -21.63 -21.96
C GLU A 30 -3.19 -20.36 -21.20
N GLN A 31 -4.14 -19.45 -20.97
CA GLN A 31 -3.89 -18.22 -20.20
C GLN A 31 -3.50 -18.53 -18.75
N ASN A 32 -4.16 -19.51 -18.13
CA ASN A 32 -3.79 -19.98 -16.79
C ASN A 32 -2.37 -20.58 -16.78
N LEU A 33 -1.99 -21.33 -17.82
CA LEU A 33 -0.65 -21.91 -17.90
C LEU A 33 0.44 -20.82 -18.03
N VAL A 34 0.19 -19.78 -18.82
CA VAL A 34 1.08 -18.60 -18.91
C VAL A 34 1.20 -17.93 -17.53
N ALA A 35 0.06 -17.60 -16.91
CA ALA A 35 0.04 -16.92 -15.61
C ALA A 35 0.75 -17.73 -14.51
N VAL A 36 0.59 -19.07 -14.48
CA VAL A 36 1.30 -19.91 -13.50
C VAL A 36 2.80 -19.98 -13.80
N SER A 37 3.21 -19.96 -15.07
CA SER A 37 4.64 -19.87 -15.42
C SER A 37 5.23 -18.58 -14.87
N HIS A 38 4.62 -17.43 -15.20
CA HIS A 38 5.08 -16.13 -14.73
C HIS A 38 4.96 -15.95 -13.22
N TYR A 39 4.00 -16.61 -12.56
CA TYR A 39 3.93 -16.67 -11.09
C TYR A 39 5.19 -17.30 -10.49
N LEU A 40 5.68 -18.40 -11.09
CA LEU A 40 6.90 -19.06 -10.61
C LEU A 40 8.15 -18.22 -10.91
N ASP A 41 8.19 -17.54 -12.06
CA ASP A 41 9.27 -16.61 -12.40
C ASP A 41 9.26 -15.38 -11.47
N ALA A 42 8.06 -14.88 -11.12
CA ALA A 42 7.86 -13.78 -10.18
C ALA A 42 8.46 -14.09 -8.80
N LEU A 43 8.32 -15.33 -8.31
CA LEU A 43 8.90 -15.78 -7.04
C LEU A 43 10.44 -15.76 -7.06
N GLN A 44 11.06 -15.91 -8.24
CA GLN A 44 12.50 -15.82 -8.39
C GLN A 44 12.96 -14.37 -8.54
N ILE A 45 12.35 -13.60 -9.44
CA ILE A 45 12.76 -12.22 -9.75
C ILE A 45 12.60 -11.28 -8.56
N GLN A 46 11.57 -11.47 -7.71
CA GLN A 46 11.38 -10.64 -6.51
C GLN A 46 12.59 -10.69 -5.55
N ARG A 47 13.30 -11.83 -5.50
CA ARG A 47 14.53 -11.96 -4.71
C ARG A 47 15.68 -11.16 -5.31
N GLU A 48 15.75 -11.06 -6.63
CA GLU A 48 16.74 -10.23 -7.31
C GLU A 48 16.41 -8.74 -7.11
N MET A 49 15.14 -8.34 -7.25
CA MET A 49 14.67 -6.99 -6.92
C MET A 49 15.00 -6.58 -5.47
N ALA A 50 14.87 -7.50 -4.50
CA ALA A 50 15.23 -7.23 -3.11
C ALA A 50 16.71 -6.84 -2.91
N LYS A 51 17.61 -7.25 -3.81
CA LYS A 51 19.02 -6.87 -3.78
C LYS A 51 19.24 -5.40 -4.12
N LEU A 52 18.38 -4.77 -4.92
CA LEU A 52 18.42 -3.32 -5.18
C LEU A 52 18.41 -2.54 -3.86
N MET A 53 17.49 -2.91 -2.96
CA MET A 53 17.43 -2.31 -1.62
C MET A 53 18.65 -2.69 -0.77
N ALA A 54 19.15 -3.92 -0.87
CA ALA A 54 20.30 -4.36 -0.09
C ALA A 54 21.61 -3.62 -0.45
N ILE A 55 21.80 -3.20 -1.71
CA ILE A 55 22.99 -2.46 -2.15
C ILE A 55 23.18 -1.17 -1.35
N PHE A 56 22.12 -0.37 -1.19
CA PHE A 56 22.20 0.89 -0.44
C PHE A 56 21.66 0.77 0.99
N GLY A 57 20.94 -0.30 1.31
CA GLY A 57 20.27 -0.53 2.58
C GLY A 57 20.98 -1.50 3.51
N GLY A 58 22.03 -2.18 3.04
CA GLY A 58 22.74 -3.25 3.73
C GLY A 58 21.99 -4.59 3.77
N LYS A 59 20.65 -4.56 3.89
CA LYS A 59 19.81 -5.76 3.86
C LYS A 59 18.39 -5.48 3.36
N ASN A 60 17.71 -6.55 2.96
CA ASN A 60 16.26 -6.61 2.78
C ASN A 60 15.77 -7.95 3.35
N PRO A 61 14.69 -7.99 4.15
CA PRO A 61 13.87 -6.87 4.64
C PRO A 61 14.55 -5.96 5.69
N HIS A 62 13.96 -4.79 5.94
CA HIS A 62 14.36 -3.80 6.96
C HIS A 62 15.77 -3.19 6.78
N PRO A 63 15.98 -2.33 5.76
CA PRO A 63 17.28 -1.69 5.53
C PRO A 63 17.74 -0.88 6.75
N GLN A 64 19.06 -0.74 6.92
CA GLN A 64 19.69 -0.14 8.11
C GLN A 64 20.51 1.11 7.79
N SER A 65 20.41 1.63 6.57
CA SER A 65 21.17 2.82 6.14
C SER A 65 20.46 4.14 6.40
N LEU A 66 19.18 4.12 6.77
CA LEU A 66 18.40 5.33 7.03
C LEU A 66 18.77 5.94 8.38
N VAL A 67 19.05 7.23 8.39
CA VAL A 67 19.29 8.03 9.60
C VAL A 67 18.58 9.37 9.48
N VAL A 68 18.26 10.01 10.60
CA VAL A 68 17.78 11.39 10.56
C VAL A 68 18.85 12.25 9.89
N GLY A 69 18.46 12.98 8.84
CA GLY A 69 19.36 13.81 8.04
C GLY A 69 19.84 13.19 6.73
N GLY A 70 19.59 11.90 6.46
CA GLY A 70 19.97 11.27 5.19
C GLY A 70 20.21 9.77 5.26
N VAL A 71 21.30 9.31 4.62
CA VAL A 71 21.67 7.89 4.53
C VAL A 71 23.15 7.67 4.85
N THR A 72 23.50 6.49 5.35
CA THR A 72 24.87 6.13 5.75
C THR A 72 25.65 5.33 4.70
N CYS A 73 25.03 4.96 3.58
CA CYS A 73 25.60 4.08 2.54
C CYS A 73 26.54 4.80 1.55
N VAL A 74 27.27 5.83 2.00
CA VAL A 74 28.17 6.63 1.15
C VAL A 74 29.28 5.79 0.49
N GLN A 75 29.74 4.72 1.14
CA GLN A 75 30.77 3.83 0.59
C GLN A 75 30.26 3.01 -0.60
N ASP A 76 29.00 2.60 -0.59
CA ASP A 76 28.38 1.90 -1.71
C ASP A 76 27.98 2.89 -2.82
N ILE A 77 27.47 4.08 -2.47
CA ILE A 77 27.14 5.14 -3.43
C ILE A 77 28.38 5.56 -4.25
N LYS A 78 29.54 5.73 -3.61
CA LYS A 78 30.77 6.13 -4.31
C LYS A 78 31.39 5.03 -5.17
N ASN A 79 30.91 3.79 -5.06
CA ASN A 79 31.53 2.64 -5.71
C ASN A 79 30.87 2.39 -7.08
N PRO A 80 31.57 2.63 -8.21
CA PRO A 80 30.98 2.45 -9.54
C PRO A 80 30.49 1.02 -9.79
N ALA A 81 31.13 0.00 -9.19
CA ALA A 81 30.69 -1.38 -9.32
C ALA A 81 29.34 -1.63 -8.61
N ARG A 82 29.03 -0.91 -7.51
CA ARG A 82 27.73 -0.98 -6.83
C ARG A 82 26.64 -0.29 -7.63
N LEU A 83 26.94 0.86 -8.21
CA LEU A 83 26.02 1.57 -9.12
C LEU A 83 25.71 0.72 -10.37
N GLY A 84 26.74 0.11 -10.97
CA GLY A 84 26.58 -0.83 -12.09
C GLY A 84 25.75 -2.05 -11.71
N GLN A 85 26.05 -2.68 -10.57
CA GLN A 85 25.26 -3.81 -10.06
C GLN A 85 23.78 -3.45 -9.84
N PHE A 86 23.50 -2.24 -9.34
CA PHE A 86 22.13 -1.75 -9.18
C PHE A 86 21.46 -1.60 -10.56
N GLY A 87 22.16 -1.01 -11.53
CA GLY A 87 21.67 -0.87 -12.91
C GLY A 87 21.33 -2.22 -13.57
N ASP A 88 22.20 -3.22 -13.45
CA ASP A 88 21.97 -4.55 -14.03
C ASP A 88 20.73 -5.23 -13.42
N LEU A 89 20.58 -5.16 -12.11
CA LEU A 89 19.41 -5.69 -11.41
C LEU A 89 18.13 -4.94 -11.77
N LEU A 90 18.23 -3.62 -11.96
CA LEU A 90 17.10 -2.78 -12.36
C LEU A 90 16.65 -3.12 -13.79
N ALA A 91 17.59 -3.29 -14.72
CA ALA A 91 17.31 -3.70 -16.09
C ALA A 91 16.64 -5.10 -16.15
N LEU A 92 17.13 -6.06 -15.36
CA LEU A 92 16.51 -7.38 -15.23
C LEU A 92 15.07 -7.29 -14.69
N SER A 93 14.86 -6.43 -13.69
CA SER A 93 13.55 -6.18 -13.09
C SER A 93 12.59 -5.55 -14.10
N ARG A 94 13.08 -4.57 -14.85
CA ARG A 94 12.37 -3.88 -15.92
C ARG A 94 11.94 -4.83 -17.02
N GLU A 95 12.83 -5.72 -17.47
CA GLU A 95 12.50 -6.72 -18.48
C GLU A 95 11.32 -7.60 -18.04
N PHE A 96 11.34 -8.13 -16.81
CA PHE A 96 10.24 -8.93 -16.29
C PHE A 96 8.93 -8.14 -16.21
N ILE A 97 8.98 -6.89 -15.73
CA ILE A 97 7.79 -6.03 -15.62
C ILE A 97 7.13 -5.84 -16.99
N TYR A 98 7.92 -5.49 -18.01
CA TYR A 98 7.41 -5.18 -19.34
C TYR A 98 7.04 -6.41 -20.17
N ARG A 99 7.74 -7.54 -19.99
CA ARG A 99 7.56 -8.73 -20.83
C ARG A 99 6.66 -9.81 -20.22
N ALA A 100 6.41 -9.76 -18.91
CA ALA A 100 5.52 -10.70 -18.22
C ALA A 100 4.44 -9.99 -17.42
N TYR A 101 4.80 -9.14 -16.45
CA TYR A 101 3.82 -8.61 -15.50
C TYR A 101 2.75 -7.73 -16.16
N LEU A 102 3.14 -6.73 -16.96
CA LEU A 102 2.19 -5.85 -17.65
C LEU A 102 1.30 -6.61 -18.64
N PRO A 103 1.83 -7.48 -19.54
CA PRO A 103 1.00 -8.33 -20.40
C PRO A 103 0.02 -9.22 -19.65
N ASP A 104 0.43 -9.84 -18.54
CA ASP A 104 -0.45 -10.71 -17.73
C ASP A 104 -1.61 -9.91 -17.14
N ILE A 105 -1.36 -8.70 -16.68
CA ILE A 105 -2.38 -7.81 -16.15
C ILE A 105 -3.33 -7.31 -17.25
N LEU A 106 -2.82 -7.03 -18.45
CA LEU A 106 -3.68 -6.69 -19.59
C LEU A 106 -4.56 -7.88 -20.00
N MET A 107 -3.99 -9.08 -20.06
CA MET A 107 -4.70 -10.33 -20.34
C MET A 107 -5.82 -10.57 -19.31
N ALA A 108 -5.49 -10.53 -18.01
CA ALA A 108 -6.48 -10.69 -16.95
C ALA A 108 -7.52 -9.57 -16.97
N GLY A 109 -7.08 -8.31 -17.11
CA GLY A 109 -7.96 -7.14 -17.16
C GLY A 109 -8.99 -7.23 -18.30
N THR A 110 -8.58 -7.75 -19.46
CA THR A 110 -9.47 -7.96 -20.61
C THR A 110 -10.54 -9.01 -20.31
N VAL A 111 -10.16 -10.11 -19.68
CA VAL A 111 -11.08 -11.19 -19.31
C VAL A 111 -12.10 -10.75 -18.25
N TYR A 112 -11.73 -9.81 -17.38
CA TYR A 112 -12.61 -9.26 -16.34
C TYR A 112 -13.16 -7.85 -16.68
N ALA A 113 -13.08 -7.42 -17.94
CA ALA A 113 -13.43 -6.06 -18.35
C ALA A 113 -14.90 -5.71 -18.10
N GLU A 114 -15.82 -6.66 -18.30
CA GLU A 114 -17.25 -6.44 -18.04
C GLU A 114 -17.54 -6.09 -16.57
N GLU A 115 -16.86 -6.78 -15.64
CA GLU A 115 -16.96 -6.49 -14.20
C GLU A 115 -16.42 -5.09 -13.88
N ALA A 116 -15.32 -4.71 -14.54
CA ALA A 116 -14.74 -3.38 -14.40
C ALA A 116 -15.68 -2.27 -14.92
N LEU A 117 -16.30 -2.48 -16.09
CA LEU A 117 -17.25 -1.55 -16.72
C LEU A 117 -18.55 -1.39 -15.91
N ALA A 118 -18.98 -2.47 -15.25
CA ALA A 118 -20.09 -2.48 -14.30
C ALA A 118 -19.72 -1.78 -12.97
N GLY A 119 -18.45 -1.51 -12.70
CA GLY A 119 -17.98 -0.87 -11.47
C GLY A 119 -17.96 -1.81 -10.27
N ILE A 120 -17.82 -3.12 -10.48
CA ILE A 120 -17.70 -4.08 -9.39
C ILE A 120 -16.44 -3.76 -8.58
N GLY A 121 -16.61 -3.65 -7.26
CA GLY A 121 -15.50 -3.28 -6.38
C GLY A 121 -15.21 -1.78 -6.31
N ARG A 122 -16.00 -0.89 -6.90
CA ARG A 122 -15.71 0.56 -6.98
C ARG A 122 -15.39 1.23 -5.64
N GLY A 123 -16.10 0.88 -4.58
CA GLY A 123 -15.91 1.48 -3.26
C GLY A 123 -16.46 2.90 -3.15
N LEU A 124 -15.72 3.74 -2.40
CA LEU A 124 -16.16 5.07 -1.95
C LEU A 124 -16.25 6.11 -3.09
N GLY A 125 -15.46 5.95 -4.15
CA GLY A 125 -15.33 6.95 -5.22
C GLY A 125 -14.60 8.23 -4.82
N ASN A 126 -14.02 8.28 -3.62
CA ASN A 126 -13.18 9.37 -3.14
C ASN A 126 -11.74 8.86 -3.02
N TYR A 127 -10.77 9.54 -3.64
CA TYR A 127 -9.39 9.09 -3.75
C TYR A 127 -8.43 10.14 -3.23
N MET A 128 -7.52 9.76 -2.34
CA MET A 128 -6.56 10.67 -1.72
C MET A 128 -5.12 10.17 -1.90
N ALA A 129 -4.22 11.10 -2.22
CA ALA A 129 -2.78 10.92 -2.21
C ALA A 129 -2.10 12.07 -1.46
N TYR A 130 -1.13 11.77 -0.61
CA TYR A 130 -0.27 12.75 0.08
C TYR A 130 0.84 13.29 -0.82
N GLY A 131 1.11 12.61 -1.93
CA GLY A 131 2.20 12.92 -2.84
C GLY A 131 3.56 12.52 -2.27
N ASP A 132 4.46 12.11 -3.16
CA ASP A 132 5.77 11.57 -2.75
C ASP A 132 6.78 11.56 -3.90
N PHE A 133 8.03 11.25 -3.55
CA PHE A 133 9.23 11.28 -4.37
C PHE A 133 9.44 12.68 -4.94
N ARG A 134 10.10 13.52 -4.16
CA ARG A 134 10.53 14.85 -4.60
C ARG A 134 11.41 14.71 -5.84
N MET A 135 11.10 15.49 -6.87
CA MET A 135 11.80 15.52 -8.15
C MET A 135 12.73 16.73 -8.28
N ASP A 136 12.84 17.52 -7.22
CA ASP A 136 13.69 18.70 -7.15
C ASP A 136 14.20 18.93 -5.72
N ASP A 137 15.20 19.82 -5.61
CA ASP A 137 15.85 20.16 -4.35
C ASP A 137 15.11 21.24 -3.53
N ASN A 138 13.92 21.68 -3.96
CA ASN A 138 13.14 22.66 -3.21
C ASN A 138 12.72 22.09 -1.85
N PRO A 139 12.50 22.93 -0.81
CA PRO A 139 12.18 22.45 0.53
C PRO A 139 11.06 21.41 0.57
N TRP A 140 11.13 20.52 1.57
CA TRP A 140 10.11 19.51 1.80
C TRP A 140 8.70 20.12 1.78
N TYR A 141 7.78 19.45 1.07
CA TYR A 141 6.40 19.90 0.86
C TYR A 141 6.22 21.18 0.02
N GLN A 142 7.29 21.72 -0.57
CA GLN A 142 7.25 22.82 -1.55
C GLN A 142 7.74 22.38 -2.94
N GLY A 143 8.53 21.31 -3.01
CA GLY A 143 9.01 20.74 -4.29
C GLY A 143 7.96 19.96 -5.06
N LYS A 144 8.20 19.82 -6.37
CA LYS A 144 7.39 18.96 -7.25
C LYS A 144 7.62 17.50 -6.86
N THR A 145 6.54 16.73 -6.81
CA THR A 145 6.57 15.30 -6.48
C THR A 145 6.18 14.44 -7.68
N LEU A 146 6.79 13.25 -7.81
CA LEU A 146 6.46 12.27 -8.85
C LEU A 146 4.98 11.87 -8.78
N PHE A 147 4.52 11.55 -7.58
CA PHE A 147 3.10 11.38 -7.31
C PHE A 147 2.55 12.71 -6.82
N PRO A 148 1.59 13.33 -7.54
CA PRO A 148 1.00 14.56 -7.08
C PRO A 148 0.15 14.35 -5.82
N ARG A 149 0.26 15.27 -4.87
CA ARG A 149 -0.67 15.35 -3.73
C ARG A 149 -2.04 15.80 -4.21
N GLY A 150 -3.12 15.20 -3.70
CA GLY A 150 -4.47 15.68 -4.00
C GLY A 150 -5.58 14.75 -3.54
N LEU A 151 -6.80 15.27 -3.63
CA LEU A 151 -8.05 14.59 -3.34
C LEU A 151 -8.99 14.72 -4.53
N VAL A 152 -9.49 13.60 -5.03
CA VAL A 152 -10.57 13.53 -6.02
C VAL A 152 -11.81 13.00 -5.32
N LEU A 153 -12.95 13.69 -5.45
CA LEU A 153 -14.21 13.30 -4.82
C LEU A 153 -15.21 12.84 -5.86
N ASN A 154 -16.04 11.86 -5.51
CA ASN A 154 -17.14 11.35 -6.33
C ASN A 154 -16.71 10.93 -7.75
N MET A 155 -15.46 10.48 -7.92
CA MET A 155 -14.84 10.14 -9.20
C MET A 155 -14.79 11.29 -10.23
N ASP A 156 -14.95 12.54 -9.77
CA ASP A 156 -14.91 13.71 -10.64
C ASP A 156 -13.48 14.07 -11.03
N LEU A 157 -13.02 13.53 -12.16
CA LEU A 157 -11.69 13.78 -12.70
C LEU A 157 -11.46 15.23 -13.16
N SER A 158 -12.52 16.06 -13.23
CA SER A 158 -12.37 17.47 -13.59
C SER A 158 -11.90 18.33 -12.42
N LYS A 159 -11.93 17.79 -11.19
CA LYS A 159 -11.68 18.57 -9.98
C LYS A 159 -10.77 17.84 -9.00
N VAL A 160 -9.67 18.49 -8.65
CA VAL A 160 -8.73 18.03 -7.63
C VAL A 160 -8.67 19.07 -6.51
N TYR A 161 -8.82 18.60 -5.28
CA TYR A 161 -8.72 19.42 -4.07
C TYR A 161 -7.36 19.21 -3.42
N ASP A 162 -6.89 20.24 -2.70
CA ASP A 162 -5.67 20.15 -1.93
C ASP A 162 -5.84 19.28 -0.67
N VAL A 163 -4.74 18.63 -0.30
CA VAL A 163 -4.66 17.77 0.89
C VAL A 163 -3.80 18.44 1.96
N GLU A 164 -4.38 18.63 3.14
CA GLU A 164 -3.70 19.23 4.29
C GLU A 164 -3.66 18.27 5.47
N GLN A 165 -2.48 18.06 6.05
CA GLN A 165 -2.30 17.12 7.16
C GLN A 165 -3.18 17.45 8.38
N SER A 166 -3.43 18.74 8.62
CA SER A 166 -4.23 19.25 9.74
C SER A 166 -5.70 18.80 9.71
N LYS A 167 -6.20 18.35 8.55
CA LYS A 167 -7.57 17.89 8.35
C LYS A 167 -7.73 16.38 8.58
N ILE A 168 -6.65 15.67 8.89
CA ILE A 168 -6.68 14.24 9.18
C ILE A 168 -7.04 14.01 10.65
N THR A 169 -8.02 13.16 10.89
CA THR A 169 -8.40 12.71 12.24
C THR A 169 -8.64 11.21 12.26
N GLU A 170 -8.54 10.59 13.43
CA GLU A 170 -8.88 9.18 13.64
C GLU A 170 -10.02 9.03 14.64
N ASP A 171 -11.08 8.37 14.22
CA ASP A 171 -12.19 7.92 15.04
C ASP A 171 -11.92 6.52 15.61
N VAL A 172 -12.48 6.25 16.79
CA VAL A 172 -12.43 4.93 17.44
C VAL A 172 -13.81 4.40 17.81
N THR A 173 -14.91 5.01 17.32
CA THR A 173 -16.28 4.62 17.67
C THR A 173 -16.51 3.11 17.54
N HIS A 174 -16.14 2.53 16.39
CA HIS A 174 -16.28 1.09 16.11
C HIS A 174 -14.96 0.31 16.19
N SER A 175 -13.93 0.89 16.82
CA SER A 175 -12.62 0.26 17.02
C SER A 175 -12.41 -0.08 18.50
N TRP A 176 -11.67 -1.15 18.81
CA TRP A 176 -11.32 -1.60 20.16
C TRP A 176 -10.29 -0.70 20.85
N TYR A 177 -10.59 0.60 20.91
CA TYR A 177 -9.86 1.62 21.66
C TYR A 177 -10.84 2.56 22.38
N GLU A 178 -10.34 3.27 23.38
CA GLU A 178 -11.05 4.38 24.00
C GLU A 178 -10.20 5.65 24.02
N TYR A 179 -10.85 6.78 23.77
CA TYR A 179 -10.25 8.10 23.97
C TYR A 179 -10.67 8.61 25.35
N GLN A 180 -9.69 9.13 26.08
CA GLN A 180 -9.93 9.76 27.37
C GLN A 180 -10.31 11.22 27.15
N GLY A 181 -11.41 11.65 27.75
CA GLY A 181 -11.86 13.05 27.76
C GLY A 181 -12.57 13.53 26.49
N THR A 182 -12.85 12.64 25.53
CA THR A 182 -13.56 13.00 24.29
C THR A 182 -14.08 11.76 23.55
N ASP A 183 -15.22 11.90 22.88
CA ASP A 183 -15.75 10.91 21.92
C ASP A 183 -15.56 11.36 20.46
N LYS A 184 -14.91 12.51 20.24
CA LYS A 184 -14.67 13.05 18.90
C LYS A 184 -13.41 12.45 18.27
N PRO A 185 -13.37 12.35 16.92
CA PRO A 185 -12.14 12.01 16.21
C PRO A 185 -10.99 12.95 16.58
N LEU A 186 -9.79 12.39 16.74
CA LEU A 186 -8.60 13.14 17.17
C LEU A 186 -7.60 13.28 16.02
N HIS A 187 -7.02 14.46 15.87
CA HIS A 187 -5.86 14.63 14.98
C HIS A 187 -4.66 13.83 15.54
N PRO A 188 -3.83 13.17 14.72
CA PRO A 188 -2.74 12.30 15.20
C PRO A 188 -1.79 12.92 16.22
N TRP A 189 -1.49 14.23 16.16
CA TRP A 189 -0.69 14.89 17.22
C TRP A 189 -1.28 14.79 18.63
N GLU A 190 -2.60 14.75 18.75
CA GLU A 190 -3.33 14.55 20.01
C GLU A 190 -3.95 13.14 20.10
N GLY A 191 -3.64 12.28 19.12
CA GLY A 191 -4.19 10.94 19.02
C GLY A 191 -3.76 10.08 20.21
N GLN A 192 -4.67 9.22 20.64
CA GLN A 192 -4.46 8.29 21.76
C GLN A 192 -4.55 6.85 21.24
N THR A 193 -3.86 5.93 21.91
CA THR A 193 -3.92 4.50 21.59
C THR A 193 -4.09 3.73 22.89
N ASN A 194 -5.32 3.70 23.41
CA ASN A 194 -5.67 2.98 24.63
C ASN A 194 -6.56 1.77 24.26
N PRO A 195 -5.99 0.55 24.17
CA PRO A 195 -6.76 -0.64 23.80
C PRO A 195 -7.94 -0.92 24.74
N LYS A 196 -9.10 -1.23 24.16
CA LYS A 196 -10.33 -1.63 24.85
C LYS A 196 -11.06 -2.69 24.06
N TYR A 197 -10.67 -3.94 24.28
CA TYR A 197 -11.35 -5.10 23.67
C TYR A 197 -12.71 -5.32 24.33
N THR A 198 -13.76 -5.46 23.52
CA THR A 198 -15.15 -5.63 23.98
C THR A 198 -15.76 -6.97 23.60
N GLY A 199 -14.98 -7.88 23.03
CA GLY A 199 -15.48 -9.22 22.67
C GLY A 199 -16.24 -9.30 21.35
N PHE A 200 -16.54 -10.55 20.98
CA PHE A 200 -17.52 -10.91 19.96
C PHE A 200 -18.92 -11.02 20.60
N LYS A 201 -19.95 -11.16 19.78
CA LYS A 201 -21.27 -11.59 20.25
C LYS A 201 -21.21 -13.05 20.74
N GLU A 202 -22.26 -13.50 21.44
CA GLU A 202 -22.37 -14.88 21.95
C GLU A 202 -22.29 -15.94 20.85
N ASP A 203 -22.75 -15.63 19.63
CA ASP A 203 -22.67 -16.51 18.46
C ASP A 203 -21.29 -16.53 17.76
N GLY A 204 -20.30 -15.85 18.33
CA GLY A 204 -18.95 -15.73 17.78
C GLY A 204 -18.81 -14.70 16.65
N THR A 205 -19.88 -14.00 16.26
CA THR A 205 -19.83 -12.97 15.22
C THR A 205 -19.40 -11.60 15.76
N LEU A 206 -18.96 -10.72 14.87
CA LEU A 206 -18.57 -9.35 15.22
C LEU A 206 -19.78 -8.51 15.67
N ASN A 207 -19.61 -7.71 16.73
CA ASN A 207 -20.59 -6.70 17.13
C ASN A 207 -20.50 -5.44 16.27
N THR A 208 -21.04 -5.49 15.06
CA THR A 208 -20.99 -4.38 14.09
C THR A 208 -21.77 -3.12 14.50
N ASN A 209 -22.61 -3.19 15.54
CA ASN A 209 -23.29 -2.03 16.13
C ASN A 209 -22.49 -1.41 17.28
N GLY A 210 -21.39 -2.05 17.70
CA GLY A 210 -20.46 -1.56 18.71
C GLY A 210 -19.03 -1.58 18.17
N LYS A 211 -18.05 -1.94 19.00
CA LYS A 211 -16.65 -2.04 18.57
C LYS A 211 -16.35 -3.42 17.99
N TYR A 212 -15.75 -3.46 16.80
CA TYR A 212 -15.54 -4.72 16.06
C TYR A 212 -14.19 -4.82 15.33
N SER A 213 -13.27 -3.88 15.51
CA SER A 213 -11.98 -3.89 14.80
C SER A 213 -10.82 -3.33 15.63
N TRP A 214 -9.62 -3.86 15.42
CA TRP A 214 -8.37 -3.26 15.93
C TRP A 214 -7.83 -2.13 15.05
N ILE A 215 -8.44 -1.90 13.89
CA ILE A 215 -8.09 -0.81 12.98
C ILE A 215 -8.85 0.44 13.43
N LYS A 216 -8.16 1.57 13.64
CA LYS A 216 -8.81 2.87 13.86
C LYS A 216 -9.52 3.34 12.59
N SER A 217 -10.37 4.35 12.68
CA SER A 217 -11.16 4.84 11.55
C SER A 217 -10.72 6.25 11.13
N PRO A 218 -9.69 6.39 10.26
CA PRO A 218 -9.23 7.70 9.81
C PRO A 218 -10.24 8.39 8.88
N ILE A 219 -10.30 9.71 8.99
CA ILE A 219 -11.24 10.58 8.29
C ILE A 219 -10.49 11.83 7.86
N TYR A 220 -10.65 12.22 6.60
CA TYR A 220 -10.05 13.45 6.06
C TYR A 220 -11.14 14.49 5.88
N ASP A 221 -11.07 15.62 6.60
CA ASP A 221 -12.03 16.73 6.48
C ASP A 221 -13.49 16.26 6.52
N ASP A 222 -13.76 15.38 7.49
CA ASP A 222 -15.03 14.68 7.67
C ASP A 222 -15.52 13.88 6.43
N LYS A 223 -14.60 13.33 5.64
CA LYS A 223 -14.87 12.48 4.47
C LYS A 223 -14.12 11.16 4.56
N ARG A 224 -14.76 10.12 4.00
CA ARG A 224 -14.16 8.79 3.81
C ARG A 224 -13.48 8.76 2.45
N VAL A 225 -12.27 8.24 2.42
CA VAL A 225 -11.40 8.23 1.24
C VAL A 225 -10.74 6.87 1.08
N GLU A 226 -10.45 6.53 -0.16
CA GLU A 226 -9.60 5.42 -0.56
C GLU A 226 -8.20 5.93 -0.89
N VAL A 227 -7.19 5.16 -0.52
CA VAL A 227 -5.77 5.44 -0.80
C VAL A 227 -5.12 4.25 -1.50
N GLY A 228 -3.99 4.44 -2.17
CA GLY A 228 -3.24 3.38 -2.84
C GLY A 228 -2.90 3.68 -4.28
N PRO A 229 -2.42 2.68 -5.04
CA PRO A 229 -2.00 2.88 -6.42
C PRO A 229 -3.09 3.50 -7.29
N LEU A 230 -4.34 3.03 -7.15
CA LEU A 230 -5.46 3.61 -7.88
C LEU A 230 -5.64 5.09 -7.53
N ALA A 231 -5.58 5.45 -6.25
CA ALA A 231 -5.73 6.84 -5.84
C ALA A 231 -4.65 7.75 -6.42
N ARG A 232 -3.39 7.30 -6.43
CA ARG A 232 -2.27 8.05 -7.05
C ARG A 232 -2.46 8.23 -8.55
N MET A 233 -2.85 7.16 -9.26
CA MET A 233 -3.13 7.23 -10.70
C MET A 233 -4.30 8.17 -11.01
N ILE A 234 -5.38 8.11 -10.23
CA ILE A 234 -6.55 8.98 -10.39
C ILE A 234 -6.21 10.46 -10.13
N VAL A 235 -5.52 10.75 -9.01
CA VAL A 235 -5.12 12.12 -8.67
C VAL A 235 -4.16 12.68 -9.73
N GLY A 236 -3.15 11.90 -10.15
CA GLY A 236 -2.21 12.31 -11.18
C GLY A 236 -2.88 12.55 -12.54
N TYR A 237 -3.78 11.65 -12.95
CA TYR A 237 -4.53 11.77 -14.20
C TYR A 237 -5.43 13.02 -14.19
N ALA A 238 -6.15 13.27 -13.10
CA ALA A 238 -7.02 14.43 -12.93
C ALA A 238 -6.23 15.75 -12.87
N LYS A 239 -5.00 15.74 -12.31
CA LYS A 239 -4.10 16.89 -12.33
C LYS A 239 -3.43 17.14 -13.68
N GLY A 240 -3.62 16.27 -14.67
CA GLY A 240 -3.00 16.42 -15.97
C GLY A 240 -1.51 16.03 -16.00
N ASP A 241 -1.03 15.25 -15.04
CA ASP A 241 0.38 14.86 -14.99
C ASP A 241 0.75 14.00 -16.21
N GLU A 242 1.68 14.48 -17.04
CA GLU A 242 2.02 13.85 -18.33
C GLU A 242 2.59 12.45 -18.17
N ARG A 243 3.40 12.22 -17.12
CA ARG A 243 4.03 10.92 -16.87
C ARG A 243 2.97 9.91 -16.45
N ILE A 244 2.11 10.24 -15.50
CA ILE A 244 1.02 9.35 -15.08
C ILE A 244 0.02 9.12 -16.23
N LYS A 245 -0.35 10.18 -16.98
CA LYS A 245 -1.21 10.05 -18.16
C LYS A 245 -0.64 9.11 -19.20
N HIS A 246 0.67 9.10 -19.43
CA HIS A 246 1.31 8.18 -20.37
C HIS A 246 0.98 6.72 -20.05
N TYR A 247 1.17 6.28 -18.80
CA TYR A 247 0.91 4.88 -18.42
C TYR A 247 -0.59 4.56 -18.33
N VAL A 248 -1.41 5.49 -17.85
CA VAL A 248 -2.87 5.30 -17.80
C VAL A 248 -3.44 5.21 -19.22
N ASP A 249 -3.04 6.11 -20.13
CA ASP A 249 -3.49 6.11 -21.51
C ASP A 249 -2.98 4.88 -22.27
N TRP A 250 -1.75 4.41 -21.99
CA TRP A 250 -1.26 3.13 -22.52
C TRP A 250 -2.20 1.98 -22.13
N LEU A 251 -2.51 1.83 -20.84
CA LEU A 251 -3.41 0.79 -20.36
C LEU A 251 -4.79 0.85 -21.03
N LEU A 252 -5.38 2.05 -21.07
CA LEU A 252 -6.72 2.25 -21.66
C LEU A 252 -6.72 1.98 -23.17
N LYS A 253 -5.70 2.43 -23.91
CA LYS A 253 -5.59 2.21 -25.36
C LYS A 253 -5.31 0.75 -25.68
N SER A 254 -4.38 0.11 -24.98
CA SER A 254 -4.02 -1.29 -25.21
C SER A 254 -5.19 -2.24 -24.95
N GLY A 255 -6.06 -1.91 -23.99
CA GLY A 255 -7.27 -2.68 -23.71
C GLY A 255 -8.52 -2.22 -24.47
N ASN A 256 -8.45 -1.11 -25.21
CA ASN A 256 -9.62 -0.42 -25.79
C ASN A 256 -10.74 -0.15 -24.76
N PHE A 257 -10.35 0.38 -23.59
CA PHE A 257 -11.25 0.64 -22.46
C PHE A 257 -11.47 2.13 -22.21
N PRO A 258 -12.70 2.54 -21.82
CA PRO A 258 -12.94 3.89 -21.33
C PRO A 258 -12.35 4.06 -19.92
N ALA A 259 -12.02 5.30 -19.53
CA ALA A 259 -11.48 5.62 -18.20
C ALA A 259 -12.34 5.10 -17.02
N LYS A 260 -13.64 4.86 -17.25
CA LYS A 260 -14.55 4.29 -16.25
C LYS A 260 -14.06 2.96 -15.66
N VAL A 261 -13.31 2.14 -16.41
CA VAL A 261 -12.80 0.85 -15.90
C VAL A 261 -11.84 0.97 -14.72
N LEU A 262 -11.22 2.14 -14.55
CA LEU A 262 -10.30 2.44 -13.44
C LEU A 262 -11.02 2.35 -12.09
N PHE A 263 -12.32 2.66 -12.03
CA PHE A 263 -13.10 2.69 -10.80
C PHE A 263 -13.66 1.31 -10.43
N SER A 264 -12.78 0.32 -10.27
CA SER A 264 -13.15 -1.08 -10.01
C SER A 264 -12.05 -1.88 -9.31
N THR A 265 -12.37 -3.11 -8.90
CA THR A 265 -11.37 -4.11 -8.43
C THR A 265 -10.28 -4.39 -9.48
N VAL A 266 -10.66 -4.46 -10.76
CA VAL A 266 -9.72 -4.63 -11.87
C VAL A 266 -8.84 -3.39 -12.01
N GLY A 267 -9.45 -2.21 -11.93
CA GLY A 267 -8.75 -0.93 -12.00
C GLY A 267 -7.68 -0.75 -10.92
N ARG A 268 -7.94 -1.18 -9.67
CA ARG A 268 -6.89 -1.20 -8.62
C ARG A 268 -5.73 -2.11 -8.94
N THR A 269 -6.02 -3.29 -9.50
CA THR A 269 -5.00 -4.25 -9.89
C THR A 269 -4.15 -3.72 -11.04
N ALA A 270 -4.79 -3.11 -12.04
CA ALA A 270 -4.11 -2.50 -13.17
C ALA A 270 -3.29 -1.27 -12.76
N ALA A 271 -3.82 -0.41 -11.88
CA ALA A 271 -3.12 0.75 -11.34
C ALA A 271 -1.79 0.36 -10.67
N ARG A 272 -1.77 -0.73 -9.87
CA ARG A 272 -0.53 -1.25 -9.27
C ARG A 272 0.49 -1.68 -10.31
N ALA A 273 0.04 -2.29 -11.40
CA ALA A 273 0.94 -2.77 -12.45
C ALA A 273 1.58 -1.62 -13.22
N ILE A 274 0.78 -0.63 -13.62
CA ILE A 274 1.30 0.55 -14.33
C ILE A 274 2.15 1.44 -13.42
N GLU A 275 1.84 1.51 -12.12
CA GLU A 275 2.70 2.20 -11.16
C GLU A 275 4.05 1.47 -11.01
N THR A 276 4.07 0.14 -11.04
CA THR A 276 5.31 -0.63 -11.00
C THR A 276 6.19 -0.34 -12.23
N ALA A 277 5.59 -0.22 -13.41
CA ALA A 277 6.28 0.17 -14.63
C ALA A 277 6.79 1.61 -14.58
N LEU A 278 5.97 2.55 -14.07
CA LEU A 278 6.39 3.92 -13.83
C LEU A 278 7.61 3.97 -12.90
N MET A 279 7.55 3.27 -11.77
CA MET A 279 8.63 3.29 -10.79
C MET A 279 9.94 2.73 -11.34
N VAL A 280 9.90 1.65 -12.11
CA VAL A 280 11.14 1.06 -12.67
C VAL A 280 11.82 2.00 -13.67
N ASP A 281 11.05 2.73 -14.49
CA ASP A 281 11.61 3.70 -15.44
C ASP A 281 12.18 4.93 -14.71
N VAL A 282 11.49 5.43 -13.69
CA VAL A 282 11.99 6.59 -12.91
C VAL A 282 13.23 6.25 -12.09
N MET A 283 13.36 5.01 -11.62
CA MET A 283 14.58 4.56 -10.94
C MET A 283 15.82 4.58 -11.84
N GLU A 284 15.66 4.42 -13.17
CA GLU A 284 16.78 4.58 -14.12
C GLU A 284 17.22 6.06 -14.20
N GLU A 285 16.28 7.00 -14.17
CA GLU A 285 16.55 8.44 -14.12
C GLU A 285 17.32 8.78 -12.84
N TRP A 286 16.84 8.33 -11.67
CA TRP A 286 17.50 8.59 -10.38
C TRP A 286 18.87 7.95 -10.26
N LEU A 287 19.07 6.74 -10.82
CA LEU A 287 20.40 6.12 -10.86
C LEU A 287 21.37 6.96 -11.69
N THR A 288 20.89 7.53 -12.81
CA THR A 288 21.68 8.41 -13.68
C THR A 288 22.04 9.71 -12.96
N GLU A 289 21.08 10.34 -12.28
CA GLU A 289 21.31 11.55 -11.48
C GLU A 289 22.31 11.30 -10.34
N LEU A 290 22.13 10.22 -9.58
CA LEU A 290 23.05 9.82 -8.52
C LEU A 290 24.47 9.59 -9.06
N SER A 291 24.59 8.88 -10.17
CA SER A 291 25.88 8.60 -10.81
C SER A 291 26.57 9.89 -11.26
N LYS A 292 25.81 10.86 -11.79
CA LYS A 292 26.32 12.18 -12.18
C LYS A 292 26.82 12.96 -10.97
N ASN A 293 26.04 13.03 -9.89
CA ASN A 293 26.43 13.76 -8.67
C ASN A 293 27.76 13.22 -8.12
N VAL A 294 27.87 11.89 -8.00
CA VAL A 294 29.11 11.20 -7.58
C VAL A 294 30.28 11.52 -8.51
N ALA A 295 30.06 11.47 -9.83
CA ALA A 295 31.11 11.77 -10.82
C ALA A 295 31.59 13.23 -10.76
N THR A 296 30.70 14.17 -10.38
CA THR A 296 31.05 15.58 -10.17
C THR A 296 31.64 15.88 -8.80
N GLY A 297 31.77 14.87 -7.93
CA GLY A 297 32.35 15.00 -6.59
C GLY A 297 31.36 15.36 -5.48
N ASP A 298 30.05 15.40 -5.76
CA ASP A 298 29.05 15.55 -4.72
C ASP A 298 28.79 14.18 -4.04
N LEU A 299 29.29 14.08 -2.81
CA LEU A 299 29.17 12.89 -1.94
C LEU A 299 28.36 13.19 -0.67
N SER A 300 27.64 14.31 -0.64
CA SER A 300 26.80 14.67 0.50
C SER A 300 25.62 13.72 0.59
N THR A 301 25.60 12.89 1.64
CA THR A 301 24.56 11.86 1.86
C THR A 301 23.81 12.04 3.17
N TRP A 302 24.28 12.96 4.01
CA TRP A 302 23.70 13.24 5.33
C TRP A 302 23.95 14.69 5.72
N THR A 303 22.94 15.31 6.35
CA THR A 303 23.03 16.65 6.93
C THR A 303 23.21 16.57 8.45
N GLU A 304 24.25 17.21 8.96
CA GLU A 304 24.50 17.31 10.39
C GLU A 304 23.42 18.12 11.11
N TYR A 305 23.03 17.65 12.29
CA TYR A 305 22.09 18.35 13.16
C TYR A 305 22.44 18.10 14.64
N ASP A 306 22.21 19.12 15.46
CA ASP A 306 22.37 19.03 16.91
C ASP A 306 20.99 18.83 17.56
N PHE A 307 20.71 17.58 17.91
CA PHE A 307 19.42 17.19 18.49
C PHE A 307 19.13 17.90 19.81
N GLU A 308 20.12 18.07 20.69
CA GLU A 308 19.93 18.74 21.97
C GLU A 308 19.61 20.21 21.76
N LYS A 309 20.35 20.91 20.89
CA LYS A 309 20.09 22.32 20.58
C LYS A 309 18.71 22.53 19.96
N ILE A 310 18.24 21.57 19.16
CA ILE A 310 16.90 21.62 18.55
C ILE A 310 15.81 21.40 19.60
N THR A 311 16.02 20.51 20.59
CA THR A 311 14.93 19.98 21.42
C THR A 311 14.94 20.40 22.90
N LYS A 312 16.07 20.82 23.45
CA LYS A 312 16.23 21.16 24.88
C LYS A 312 15.36 22.36 25.27
N GLY A 313 14.53 22.18 26.30
CA GLY A 313 13.62 23.23 26.80
C GLY A 313 12.50 23.60 25.83
N LYS A 314 12.22 22.74 24.84
CA LYS A 314 11.24 23.00 23.78
C LYS A 314 10.23 21.86 23.69
N GLU A 315 9.05 22.23 23.23
CA GLU A 315 8.03 21.29 22.78
C GLU A 315 7.79 21.51 21.28
N LEU A 316 8.02 20.46 20.48
CA LEU A 316 7.98 20.52 19.02
C LEU A 316 6.97 19.53 18.47
N LYS A 317 6.31 19.92 17.37
CA LYS A 317 5.45 19.05 16.58
C LYS A 317 6.09 18.84 15.20
N GLY A 318 6.09 17.60 14.72
CA GLY A 318 6.58 17.25 13.39
C GLY A 318 5.64 16.26 12.70
N TYR A 319 5.73 16.21 11.38
CA TYR A 319 5.02 15.21 10.57
C TYR A 319 5.86 14.79 9.36
N GLY A 320 5.72 13.52 8.98
CA GLY A 320 6.27 12.93 7.75
C GLY A 320 5.12 12.33 6.95
N MET A 321 4.95 12.73 5.68
CA MET A 321 3.99 12.13 4.76
C MET A 321 4.69 11.56 3.53
N THR A 322 4.28 10.36 3.13
CA THR A 322 4.84 9.59 2.01
C THR A 322 3.74 8.73 1.38
N GLU A 323 4.00 8.22 0.18
CA GLU A 323 3.17 7.24 -0.51
C GLU A 323 3.84 5.87 -0.40
N ALA A 324 3.45 5.10 0.62
CA ALA A 324 3.81 3.70 0.67
C ALA A 324 3.14 2.93 -0.50
N PRO A 325 3.59 1.70 -0.83
CA PRO A 325 2.99 0.94 -1.93
C PRO A 325 1.47 0.81 -1.84
N ARG A 326 0.93 0.74 -0.62
CA ARG A 326 -0.51 0.60 -0.34
C ARG A 326 -1.26 1.93 -0.25
N GLY A 327 -0.59 3.08 -0.29
CA GLY A 327 -1.21 4.41 -0.29
C GLY A 327 -0.55 5.42 0.64
N ALA A 328 -1.36 6.41 1.02
CA ALA A 328 -1.00 7.52 1.87
C ALA A 328 -0.61 7.08 3.30
N LEU A 329 0.64 7.34 3.68
CA LEU A 329 1.21 7.07 5.01
C LEU A 329 1.64 8.38 5.66
N GLY A 330 1.16 8.61 6.88
CA GLY A 330 1.58 9.75 7.69
C GLY A 330 2.06 9.34 9.07
N HIS A 331 3.15 9.93 9.52
CA HIS A 331 3.67 9.82 10.89
C HIS A 331 3.66 11.20 11.54
N TRP A 332 3.11 11.30 12.75
CA TRP A 332 3.04 12.52 13.53
C TRP A 332 3.75 12.33 14.86
N ILE A 333 4.66 13.25 15.16
CA ILE A 333 5.51 13.19 16.35
C ILE A 333 5.37 14.47 17.18
N ARG A 334 5.34 14.30 18.50
CA ARG A 334 5.57 15.37 19.47
C ARG A 334 6.83 15.06 20.25
N ILE A 335 7.75 16.03 20.30
CA ILE A 335 8.99 15.93 21.08
C ILE A 335 8.92 16.96 22.21
N LYS A 336 9.25 16.54 23.42
CA LYS A 336 9.37 17.40 24.60
C LYS A 336 10.67 17.10 25.33
N ASP A 337 11.51 18.12 25.53
CA ASP A 337 12.78 18.01 26.24
C ASP A 337 13.67 16.85 25.74
N GLY A 338 13.80 16.75 24.42
CA GLY A 338 14.60 15.72 23.75
C GLY A 338 14.00 14.31 23.77
N LYS A 339 12.75 14.13 24.23
CA LYS A 339 12.07 12.83 24.27
C LYS A 339 10.80 12.83 23.44
N VAL A 340 10.48 11.68 22.85
CA VAL A 340 9.20 11.49 22.16
C VAL A 340 8.08 11.46 23.20
N ALA A 341 7.23 12.48 23.17
CA ALA A 341 6.07 12.62 24.06
C ALA A 341 4.82 11.97 23.46
N ASN A 342 4.66 12.00 22.14
CA ASN A 342 3.62 11.29 21.40
C ASN A 342 4.12 10.89 20.01
N TYR A 343 3.69 9.72 19.53
CA TYR A 343 3.95 9.24 18.18
C TYR A 343 2.73 8.49 17.67
N GLN A 344 2.14 8.96 16.58
CA GLN A 344 0.97 8.35 15.95
C GLN A 344 1.23 8.17 14.46
N ALA A 345 0.76 7.06 13.91
CA ALA A 345 0.88 6.74 12.50
C ALA A 345 -0.51 6.47 11.92
N VAL A 346 -0.82 7.11 10.80
CA VAL A 346 -2.02 6.78 10.00
C VAL A 346 -1.53 6.16 8.70
N VAL A 347 -1.72 4.84 8.63
CA VAL A 347 -1.09 3.96 7.62
C VAL A 347 -2.11 3.60 6.53
N PRO A 348 -1.74 3.24 5.29
CA PRO A 348 -2.70 3.12 4.19
C PRO A 348 -3.80 2.08 4.40
N SER A 349 -3.45 0.92 4.96
CA SER A 349 -4.44 -0.11 5.30
C SER A 349 -5.35 0.31 6.47
N THR A 350 -4.96 1.30 7.27
CA THR A 350 -5.85 1.94 8.25
C THR A 350 -6.95 2.72 7.54
N TRP A 351 -6.62 3.47 6.48
CA TRP A 351 -7.62 4.17 5.65
C TRP A 351 -8.59 3.20 4.98
N ASN A 352 -8.05 2.21 4.27
CA ASN A 352 -8.88 1.36 3.43
C ASN A 352 -9.66 0.31 4.24
N GLY A 353 -9.05 -0.27 5.27
CA GLY A 353 -9.63 -1.27 6.16
C GLY A 353 -10.34 -0.70 7.39
N ALA A 354 -10.54 0.62 7.44
CA ALA A 354 -11.21 1.30 8.53
C ALA A 354 -12.61 0.71 8.79
N PRO A 355 -12.98 0.45 10.06
CA PRO A 355 -14.37 0.16 10.40
C PRO A 355 -15.23 1.41 10.19
N ARG A 356 -16.53 1.29 10.43
CA ARG A 356 -17.44 2.43 10.35
C ARG A 356 -17.03 3.54 11.29
N ASP A 357 -17.16 4.77 10.83
CA ASP A 357 -16.86 5.93 11.65
C ASP A 357 -18.01 6.31 12.60
N TYR A 358 -17.84 7.40 13.34
CA TYR A 358 -18.83 7.99 14.24
C TYR A 358 -20.17 8.38 13.56
N LYS A 359 -20.20 8.50 12.22
CA LYS A 359 -21.42 8.71 11.41
C LYS A 359 -21.94 7.41 10.78
N ASN A 360 -21.42 6.26 11.23
CA ASN A 360 -21.73 4.93 10.71
C ASN A 360 -21.40 4.76 9.21
N ARG A 361 -20.45 5.56 8.66
CA ARG A 361 -20.04 5.50 7.25
C ARG A 361 -18.98 4.43 7.05
N MET A 362 -19.13 3.63 6.00
CA MET A 362 -18.23 2.52 5.65
C MET A 362 -16.79 2.98 5.33
N GLY A 363 -15.83 2.08 5.55
CA GLY A 363 -14.48 2.17 4.97
C GLY A 363 -14.43 1.70 3.51
N ALA A 364 -13.26 1.81 2.88
CA ALA A 364 -13.11 1.46 1.45
C ALA A 364 -13.33 -0.03 1.18
N TYR A 365 -12.89 -0.92 2.09
CA TYR A 365 -13.10 -2.37 1.97
C TYR A 365 -14.58 -2.71 2.01
N GLU A 366 -15.29 -2.28 3.05
CA GLU A 366 -16.73 -2.51 3.21
C GLU A 366 -17.51 -1.95 2.01
N ALA A 367 -17.26 -0.70 1.63
CA ALA A 367 -17.94 -0.05 0.51
C ALA A 367 -17.70 -0.75 -0.83
N SER A 368 -16.53 -1.36 -1.03
CA SER A 368 -16.19 -2.05 -2.28
C SER A 368 -16.85 -3.42 -2.41
N LEU A 369 -17.27 -4.03 -1.31
CA LEU A 369 -17.98 -5.31 -1.34
C LEU A 369 -19.49 -5.16 -1.61
N ILE A 370 -20.02 -3.94 -1.47
CA ILE A 370 -21.44 -3.68 -1.74
C ILE A 370 -21.74 -3.89 -3.22
N GLY A 371 -22.74 -4.73 -3.50
CA GLY A 371 -23.17 -5.08 -4.85
C GLY A 371 -22.38 -6.23 -5.50
N THR A 372 -21.38 -6.79 -4.82
CA THR A 372 -20.66 -7.97 -5.32
C THR A 372 -21.56 -9.20 -5.27
N THR A 373 -21.74 -9.85 -6.42
CA THR A 373 -22.48 -11.12 -6.53
C THR A 373 -21.54 -12.28 -6.28
N LEU A 374 -21.93 -13.21 -5.41
CA LEU A 374 -21.17 -14.43 -5.15
C LEU A 374 -21.70 -15.54 -6.05
N SER A 375 -20.82 -16.14 -6.85
CA SER A 375 -21.18 -17.32 -7.65
C SER A 375 -21.49 -18.54 -6.78
N ASN A 376 -20.83 -18.64 -5.63
CA ASN A 376 -21.07 -19.64 -4.59
C ASN A 376 -20.77 -19.02 -3.21
N PRO A 377 -21.76 -18.90 -2.31
CA PRO A 377 -21.55 -18.35 -0.96
C PRO A 377 -20.50 -19.08 -0.10
N ASP A 378 -20.32 -20.39 -0.32
CA ASP A 378 -19.33 -21.19 0.42
C ASP A 378 -17.90 -21.00 -0.11
N GLN A 379 -17.74 -20.26 -1.22
CA GLN A 379 -16.46 -19.96 -1.86
C GLN A 379 -16.34 -18.46 -2.08
N PRO A 380 -15.81 -17.69 -1.11
CA PRO A 380 -15.79 -16.22 -1.13
C PRO A 380 -14.75 -15.63 -2.11
N LEU A 381 -14.58 -16.22 -3.29
CA LEU A 381 -13.58 -15.85 -4.28
C LEU A 381 -13.74 -14.39 -4.73
N GLU A 382 -14.97 -13.92 -4.95
CA GLU A 382 -15.24 -12.55 -5.37
C GLU A 382 -14.91 -11.54 -4.26
N ILE A 383 -15.17 -11.89 -3.00
CA ILE A 383 -14.76 -11.08 -1.84
C ILE A 383 -13.23 -11.00 -1.79
N LEU A 384 -12.54 -12.13 -1.95
CA LEU A 384 -11.08 -12.18 -1.94
C LEU A 384 -10.48 -11.36 -3.08
N LYS A 385 -11.03 -11.45 -4.31
CA LYS A 385 -10.59 -10.62 -5.44
C LYS A 385 -10.65 -9.14 -5.10
N THR A 386 -11.78 -8.67 -4.57
CA THR A 386 -11.94 -7.26 -4.22
C THR A 386 -11.02 -6.84 -3.11
N ILE A 387 -10.94 -7.58 -2.00
CA ILE A 387 -10.09 -7.21 -0.86
C ILE A 387 -8.60 -7.30 -1.23
N HIS A 388 -8.16 -8.35 -1.93
CA HIS A 388 -6.76 -8.46 -2.38
C HIS A 388 -6.37 -7.39 -3.40
N SER A 389 -7.32 -6.82 -4.15
CA SER A 389 -7.03 -5.71 -5.06
C SER A 389 -6.54 -4.44 -4.34
N PHE A 390 -6.79 -4.31 -3.04
CA PHE A 390 -6.22 -3.26 -2.19
C PHE A 390 -4.85 -3.59 -1.60
N ASP A 391 -4.39 -4.84 -1.73
CA ASP A 391 -3.17 -5.34 -1.10
C ASP A 391 -3.16 -5.07 0.43
N PRO A 392 -4.01 -5.74 1.23
CA PRO A 392 -4.13 -5.48 2.66
C PRO A 392 -2.86 -5.84 3.44
N CYS A 393 -2.34 -4.89 4.24
CA CYS A 393 -1.33 -5.16 5.28
C CYS A 393 -1.92 -4.91 6.67
N ILE A 394 -2.41 -5.96 7.33
CA ILE A 394 -3.07 -5.82 8.63
C ILE A 394 -2.08 -5.43 9.74
N ALA A 395 -0.84 -5.95 9.71
CA ALA A 395 0.21 -5.53 10.62
C ALA A 395 0.47 -4.02 10.54
N CYS A 396 0.43 -3.46 9.32
CA CYS A 396 0.56 -2.03 9.08
C CYS A 396 -0.65 -1.24 9.63
N ALA A 397 -1.86 -1.79 9.53
CA ALA A 397 -3.10 -1.12 9.92
C ALA A 397 -3.35 -1.03 11.44
N VAL A 398 -2.84 -2.00 12.20
CA VAL A 398 -3.09 -2.12 13.64
C VAL A 398 -1.93 -1.56 14.47
N HIS A 399 -0.68 -1.80 14.04
CA HIS A 399 0.57 -1.27 14.62
C HIS A 399 0.58 -1.06 16.15
N VAL A 400 0.06 -2.04 16.91
CA VAL A 400 0.12 -2.01 18.37
C VAL A 400 1.52 -2.45 18.80
N ILE A 401 2.26 -1.55 19.42
CA ILE A 401 3.58 -1.80 19.99
C ILE A 401 3.50 -1.39 21.46
N ASP A 402 3.90 -2.29 22.37
CA ASP A 402 4.13 -1.92 23.76
C ASP A 402 5.63 -1.78 24.02
N THR A 403 6.01 -0.61 24.52
CA THR A 403 7.41 -0.27 24.84
C THR A 403 7.73 -0.44 26.32
N LYS A 404 6.76 -0.91 27.13
CA LYS A 404 6.85 -1.04 28.59
C LYS A 404 6.89 -2.50 29.06
N GLY A 405 7.01 -3.46 28.16
CA GLY A 405 7.11 -4.89 28.46
C GLY A 405 5.80 -5.57 28.87
N LYS A 406 4.66 -4.92 28.69
CA LYS A 406 3.33 -5.48 28.88
C LYS A 406 2.99 -6.39 27.69
N GLU A 407 2.68 -7.64 28.01
CA GLU A 407 2.16 -8.60 27.04
C GLU A 407 0.80 -8.12 26.50
N LEU A 408 0.73 -7.90 25.17
CA LEU A 408 -0.48 -7.41 24.49
C LEU A 408 -1.42 -8.54 24.04
N GLY A 409 -0.92 -9.78 24.01
CA GLY A 409 -1.69 -10.98 23.68
C GLY A 409 -0.78 -12.16 23.31
N VAL A 410 -1.26 -13.39 23.54
CA VAL A 410 -0.58 -14.65 23.18
C VAL A 410 -1.47 -15.38 22.18
N TYR A 411 -0.94 -15.67 21.00
CA TYR A 411 -1.62 -16.49 20.01
C TYR A 411 -0.91 -17.84 19.91
N LYS A 412 -1.58 -18.90 20.36
CA LYS A 412 -1.15 -20.27 20.11
C LYS A 412 -1.65 -20.67 18.72
N VAL A 413 -0.75 -20.74 17.74
CA VAL A 413 -1.07 -21.32 16.44
C VAL A 413 -0.98 -22.83 16.60
N GLU A 414 -2.11 -23.51 16.68
CA GLU A 414 -2.12 -24.97 16.57
C GLU A 414 -1.97 -25.32 15.08
N PRO A 415 -0.86 -25.98 14.67
CA PRO A 415 -0.75 -26.45 13.30
C PRO A 415 -1.85 -27.49 13.08
N VAL A 416 -2.82 -27.17 12.21
CA VAL A 416 -3.76 -28.17 11.70
C VAL A 416 -2.94 -29.12 10.81
N GLY A 417 -2.46 -30.19 11.42
CA GLY A 417 -1.61 -31.18 10.78
C GLY A 417 -1.48 -32.42 11.65
N GLY A 418 -2.46 -33.33 11.53
CA GLY A 418 -2.33 -34.68 12.07
C GLY A 418 -3.61 -35.27 12.63
N ALA A 419 -4.59 -35.57 11.77
CA ALA A 419 -5.53 -36.66 12.06
C ALA A 419 -5.08 -37.89 11.26
N CYS A 420 -4.06 -38.59 11.77
CA CYS A 420 -3.96 -40.03 11.53
C CYS A 420 -5.04 -40.66 12.41
N PHE A 421 -6.13 -41.11 11.81
CA PHE A 421 -7.00 -42.08 12.47
C PHE A 421 -6.39 -43.48 12.27
N ILE A 422 -6.40 -44.23 13.36
CA ILE A 422 -5.80 -45.56 13.60
C ILE A 422 -6.30 -46.59 12.59
#